data_AF-A0A7J5UXF0-F1
#
_entry.id   AF-A0A7J5UXF0-F1
#
_cell.length_a   1.000
_cell.length_b   1.000
_cell.length_c   1.000
_cell.angle_alpha   90.00
_cell.angle_beta   90.00
_cell.angle_gamma   90.00
#
_symmetry.space_group_name_H-M   'P 1'
#
loop_
_entity.id
_entity.type
_entity.pdbx_description
1 polymer ?
#
loop_
_entity_poly.entity_id
_entity_poly.type
_entity_poly.pdbx_seq_one_letter_code
_entity_poly.pdbx_strand_id
1 'polypeptide(L)'
;MKKLLDRLKTSVEHLQILDEVFYQNNPLYKSISDKLNTAPFNAVMEEIELQIYAGGKKTRGNGHKLMRQMVLGDLMQYIFTGRAFYYGTFSEQHLKDFLKLILNTVNQILIYDSITVNSVIRTQYINELENKIPLNLLYEKVGDQNVANRLKGNNVKIGQAAWTSDIDLFVDSILPKTLGNPKELIVFADLIRMKKGIIIPLLLIQRTFGIKDPIAPPDFLIIKPNKDIFGIEVGYAKEGQSREFSLRTSIPTMGVDLKNNMHNRCPKCGELILYCEPVIDAFVDETLDQKLDPVSKRFLCNSCPQFNNGKCKFSNYYGFASINDFAGKPLKKGNYHFHASCVLSDTFPYYNIPKPISSLVNEFFAQIPEIQGLESL
;
A
#
# COMPACT_ATOMS: atom_id res chain seq x y z
N MET A 1 -2.31 -10.65 10.03
CA MET A 1 -2.07 -11.10 8.65
C MET A 1 -1.94 -12.61 8.51
N LYS A 2 -0.93 -13.29 9.10
CA LYS A 2 -0.69 -14.75 8.94
C LYS A 2 -1.96 -15.62 9.01
N LYS A 3 -2.76 -15.50 10.09
CA LYS A 3 -4.01 -16.26 10.26
C LYS A 3 -5.01 -16.07 9.10
N LEU A 4 -5.07 -14.88 8.49
CA LEU A 4 -5.96 -14.60 7.36
C LEU A 4 -5.46 -15.30 6.08
N LEU A 5 -4.15 -15.23 5.83
CA LEU A 5 -3.51 -15.92 4.71
C LEU A 5 -3.64 -17.44 4.83
N ASP A 6 -3.46 -17.99 6.03
CA ASP A 6 -3.65 -19.43 6.29
C ASP A 6 -5.08 -19.88 5.93
N ARG A 7 -6.10 -19.05 6.21
CA ARG A 7 -7.49 -19.35 5.85
C ARG A 7 -7.77 -19.26 4.35
N LEU A 8 -7.14 -18.32 3.64
CA LEU A 8 -7.18 -18.30 2.18
C LEU A 8 -6.54 -19.56 1.60
N LYS A 9 -5.38 -19.97 2.12
CA LYS A 9 -4.72 -21.21 1.71
C LYS A 9 -5.63 -22.43 1.90
N THR A 10 -6.25 -22.58 3.07
CA THR A 10 -7.21 -23.66 3.33
C THR A 10 -8.38 -23.64 2.35
N SER A 11 -8.84 -22.45 1.94
CA SER A 11 -9.94 -22.32 0.96
C SER A 11 -9.51 -22.81 -0.42
N VAL A 12 -8.28 -22.49 -0.84
CA VAL A 12 -7.70 -23.01 -2.09
C VAL A 12 -7.53 -24.53 -2.03
N GLU A 13 -6.97 -25.06 -0.94
CA GLU A 13 -6.81 -26.51 -0.72
C GLU A 13 -8.16 -27.24 -0.79
N HIS A 14 -9.22 -26.68 -0.21
CA HIS A 14 -10.55 -27.28 -0.29
C HIS A 14 -11.07 -27.31 -1.74
N LEU A 15 -10.90 -26.23 -2.51
CA LEU A 15 -11.30 -26.21 -3.92
C LEU A 15 -10.52 -27.24 -4.76
N GLN A 16 -9.23 -27.43 -4.47
CA GLN A 16 -8.41 -28.46 -5.12
C GLN A 16 -8.92 -29.87 -4.84
N ILE A 17 -9.30 -30.17 -3.60
CA ILE A 17 -9.89 -31.47 -3.22
C ILE A 17 -11.22 -31.68 -3.95
N LEU A 18 -12.07 -30.65 -4.03
CA LEU A 18 -13.33 -30.74 -4.78
C LEU A 18 -13.08 -31.03 -6.26
N ASP A 19 -12.16 -30.30 -6.89
CA ASP A 19 -11.78 -30.52 -8.29
C ASP A 19 -11.30 -31.97 -8.52
N GLU A 20 -10.40 -32.46 -7.67
CA GLU A 20 -9.85 -33.82 -7.77
C GLU A 20 -10.93 -34.89 -7.61
N VAL A 21 -11.77 -34.79 -6.57
CA VAL A 21 -12.82 -35.78 -6.28
C VAL A 21 -13.81 -35.85 -7.44
N PHE A 22 -14.24 -34.71 -7.97
CA PHE A 22 -15.19 -34.68 -9.08
C PHE A 22 -14.55 -35.15 -10.39
N TYR A 23 -13.29 -34.79 -10.66
CA TYR A 23 -12.55 -35.26 -11.83
C TYR A 23 -12.40 -36.80 -11.84
N GLN A 24 -12.14 -37.41 -10.68
CA GLN A 24 -11.98 -38.86 -10.57
C GLN A 24 -13.30 -39.63 -10.64
N ASN A 25 -14.39 -39.08 -10.08
CA ASN A 25 -15.62 -39.84 -9.82
C ASN A 25 -16.83 -39.42 -10.70
N ASN A 26 -16.75 -38.33 -11.45
CA ASN A 26 -17.86 -37.85 -12.29
C ASN A 26 -17.44 -37.78 -13.78
N PRO A 27 -17.96 -38.67 -14.65
CA PRO A 27 -17.60 -38.70 -16.07
C PRO A 27 -17.90 -37.40 -16.83
N LEU A 28 -18.98 -36.69 -16.47
CA LEU A 28 -19.33 -35.41 -17.10
C LEU A 28 -18.36 -34.30 -16.68
N TYR A 29 -18.03 -34.22 -15.39
CA TYR A 29 -17.04 -33.26 -14.89
C TYR A 29 -15.69 -33.49 -15.56
N LYS A 30 -15.24 -34.75 -15.60
CA LYS A 30 -14.01 -35.14 -16.29
C LYS A 30 -14.02 -34.70 -17.76
N SER A 31 -15.09 -34.99 -18.50
CA SER A 31 -15.21 -34.56 -19.90
C SER A 31 -15.12 -33.05 -20.09
N ILE A 32 -15.68 -32.26 -19.17
CA ILE A 32 -15.58 -30.80 -19.20
C ILE A 32 -14.15 -30.35 -18.87
N SER A 33 -13.54 -30.93 -17.84
CA SER A 33 -12.16 -30.63 -17.45
C SER A 33 -11.17 -30.96 -18.57
N ASP A 34 -11.32 -32.12 -19.21
CA ASP A 34 -10.51 -32.53 -20.36
C ASP A 34 -10.67 -31.55 -21.52
N LYS A 35 -11.89 -31.04 -21.75
CA LYS A 35 -12.15 -29.99 -22.74
C LYS A 35 -11.45 -28.68 -22.39
N LEU A 36 -11.43 -28.28 -21.11
CA LEU A 36 -10.71 -27.08 -20.66
C LEU A 36 -9.19 -27.24 -20.79
N ASN A 37 -8.68 -28.47 -20.81
CA ASN A 37 -7.26 -28.80 -21.01
C ASN A 37 -6.85 -28.97 -22.49
N THR A 38 -7.69 -28.51 -23.44
CA THR A 38 -7.38 -28.54 -24.87
C THR A 38 -6.61 -27.30 -25.32
N ALA A 39 -5.88 -27.39 -26.44
CA ALA A 39 -5.01 -26.32 -26.93
C ALA A 39 -5.65 -24.90 -26.99
N PRO A 40 -6.91 -24.73 -27.45
CA PRO A 40 -7.54 -23.40 -27.46
C PRO A 40 -7.76 -22.80 -26.06
N PHE A 41 -8.03 -23.64 -25.05
CA PHE A 41 -8.28 -23.19 -23.68
C PHE A 41 -6.99 -23.11 -22.87
N ASN A 42 -6.02 -24.00 -23.09
CA ASN A 42 -4.73 -23.96 -22.39
C ASN A 42 -4.04 -22.61 -22.55
N ALA A 43 -3.98 -22.07 -23.78
CA ALA A 43 -3.40 -20.75 -24.02
C ALA A 43 -4.12 -19.63 -23.24
N VAL A 44 -5.45 -19.71 -23.13
CA VAL A 44 -6.26 -18.76 -22.35
C VAL A 44 -6.02 -18.93 -20.85
N MET A 45 -5.93 -20.17 -20.37
CA MET A 45 -5.67 -20.49 -18.96
C MET A 45 -4.29 -20.02 -18.53
N GLU A 46 -3.25 -20.27 -19.33
CA GLU A 46 -1.89 -19.76 -19.09
C GLU A 46 -1.86 -18.23 -18.97
N GLU A 47 -2.62 -17.52 -19.82
CA GLU A 47 -2.75 -16.07 -19.72
C GLU A 47 -3.45 -15.64 -18.42
N ILE A 48 -4.51 -16.33 -18.03
CA ILE A 48 -5.26 -16.06 -16.79
C ILE A 48 -4.44 -16.39 -15.54
N GLU A 49 -3.70 -17.50 -15.53
CA GLU A 49 -2.82 -17.91 -14.44
C GLU A 49 -1.79 -16.82 -14.11
N LEU A 50 -1.22 -16.20 -15.15
CA LEU A 50 -0.32 -15.06 -14.97
C LEU A 50 -1.02 -13.83 -14.39
N GLN A 51 -2.30 -13.60 -14.69
CA GLN A 51 -3.09 -12.55 -14.03
C GLN A 51 -3.36 -12.88 -12.56
N ILE A 52 -3.61 -14.16 -12.24
CA ILE A 52 -3.86 -14.62 -10.87
C ILE A 52 -2.61 -14.51 -10.00
N TYR A 53 -1.42 -14.74 -10.56
CA TYR A 53 -0.17 -14.63 -9.80
C TYR A 53 0.40 -13.20 -9.78
N ALA A 54 0.51 -12.55 -10.96
CA ALA A 54 1.23 -11.29 -11.11
C ALA A 54 0.35 -10.06 -11.38
N GLY A 55 -0.92 -10.24 -11.73
CA GLY A 55 -1.88 -9.14 -11.88
C GLY A 55 -1.79 -8.39 -13.23
N GLY A 56 -0.93 -8.85 -14.14
CA GLY A 56 -1.04 -8.55 -15.57
C GLY A 56 0.17 -7.96 -16.28
N LYS A 57 0.14 -8.08 -17.61
CA LYS A 57 1.17 -7.61 -18.55
C LYS A 57 0.79 -6.24 -19.11
N LYS A 58 1.77 -5.32 -19.24
CA LYS A 58 1.70 -4.27 -20.28
C LYS A 58 2.61 -4.68 -21.43
N THR A 59 2.01 -5.01 -22.58
CA THR A 59 2.72 -5.11 -23.86
C THR A 59 3.06 -3.70 -24.34
N ARG A 60 4.25 -3.21 -24.01
CA ARG A 60 4.90 -2.11 -24.75
C ARG A 60 6.25 -2.60 -25.24
N GLY A 61 6.31 -2.96 -26.52
CA GLY A 61 7.51 -3.41 -27.24
C GLY A 61 7.64 -4.93 -27.38
N ASN A 62 8.76 -5.38 -27.97
CA ASN A 62 9.11 -6.79 -28.17
C ASN A 62 9.53 -7.42 -26.83
N GLY A 63 8.56 -7.93 -26.07
CA GLY A 63 8.81 -8.75 -24.90
C GLY A 63 7.65 -8.72 -23.90
N HIS A 64 7.29 -9.89 -23.36
CA HIS A 64 6.37 -10.00 -22.23
C HIS A 64 7.02 -9.37 -21.00
N LYS A 65 6.49 -8.23 -20.54
CA LYS A 65 6.96 -7.56 -19.32
C LYS A 65 5.80 -7.46 -18.33
N LEU A 66 5.87 -8.29 -17.30
CA LEU A 66 5.11 -8.10 -16.07
C LEU A 66 5.80 -6.96 -15.29
N MET A 67 5.06 -5.93 -14.87
CA MET A 67 5.66 -4.69 -14.35
C MET A 67 5.60 -4.56 -12.83
N ARG A 68 4.57 -5.10 -12.16
CA ARG A 68 4.36 -4.99 -10.69
C ARG A 68 3.53 -6.16 -10.19
N GLN A 69 3.82 -6.65 -8.98
CA GLN A 69 3.04 -7.71 -8.34
C GLN A 69 1.74 -7.17 -7.74
N MET A 70 0.81 -6.79 -8.61
CA MET A 70 -0.44 -6.13 -8.20
C MET A 70 -1.30 -7.06 -7.34
N VAL A 71 -1.24 -8.36 -7.60
CA VAL A 71 -2.01 -9.40 -6.88
C VAL A 71 -1.75 -9.39 -5.38
N LEU A 72 -0.53 -9.13 -4.92
CA LEU A 72 -0.26 -9.08 -3.48
C LEU A 72 -1.02 -7.92 -2.81
N GLY A 73 -1.18 -6.79 -3.52
CA GLY A 73 -2.05 -5.70 -3.10
C GLY A 73 -3.53 -6.10 -3.16
N ASP A 74 -3.95 -6.67 -4.28
CA ASP A 74 -5.34 -7.08 -4.53
C ASP A 74 -5.81 -8.13 -3.51
N LEU A 75 -4.95 -9.06 -3.08
CA LEU A 75 -5.27 -10.02 -2.02
C LEU A 75 -5.54 -9.32 -0.68
N MET A 76 -4.76 -8.30 -0.33
CA MET A 76 -5.02 -7.50 0.87
C MET A 76 -6.32 -6.72 0.72
N GLN A 77 -6.56 -6.10 -0.42
CA GLN A 77 -7.82 -5.41 -0.70
C GLN A 77 -8.99 -6.38 -0.62
N TYR A 78 -8.93 -7.58 -1.21
CA TYR A 78 -9.96 -8.60 -1.09
C TYR A 78 -10.27 -8.98 0.36
N ILE A 79 -9.23 -9.14 1.17
CA ILE A 79 -9.39 -9.38 2.60
C ILE A 79 -10.13 -8.20 3.24
N PHE A 80 -9.69 -6.96 3.03
CA PHE A 80 -10.24 -5.80 3.76
C PHE A 80 -11.55 -5.27 3.20
N THR A 81 -11.63 -4.99 1.90
CA THR A 81 -12.80 -4.40 1.27
C THR A 81 -13.88 -5.43 0.90
N GLY A 82 -13.52 -6.72 0.85
CA GLY A 82 -14.46 -7.81 0.63
C GLY A 82 -14.93 -8.47 1.93
N ARG A 83 -14.07 -9.31 2.53
CA ARG A 83 -14.49 -10.23 3.61
C ARG A 83 -14.47 -9.62 5.01
N ALA A 84 -13.41 -8.90 5.38
CA ALA A 84 -13.29 -8.29 6.70
C ALA A 84 -14.21 -7.06 6.84
N PHE A 85 -14.59 -6.40 5.73
CA PHE A 85 -15.59 -5.36 5.76
C PHE A 85 -16.93 -5.85 6.34
N TYR A 86 -17.34 -7.09 6.02
CA TYR A 86 -18.53 -7.71 6.60
C TYR A 86 -18.48 -7.76 8.13
N TYR A 87 -17.33 -8.12 8.73
CA TYR A 87 -17.14 -8.09 10.18
C TYR A 87 -17.35 -6.68 10.76
N GLY A 88 -16.83 -5.65 10.09
CA GLY A 88 -17.00 -4.25 10.50
C GLY A 88 -18.47 -3.78 10.52
N THR A 89 -19.37 -4.46 9.82
CA THR A 89 -20.81 -4.09 9.78
C THR A 89 -21.62 -4.55 11.00
N PHE A 90 -21.05 -5.40 11.88
CA PHE A 90 -21.82 -6.04 12.95
C PHE A 90 -22.20 -5.09 14.10
N SER A 91 -21.35 -4.12 14.42
CA SER A 91 -21.60 -3.10 15.45
C SER A 91 -20.58 -1.97 15.35
N GLU A 92 -20.80 -0.87 16.08
CA GLU A 92 -19.82 0.23 16.13
C GLU A 92 -18.46 -0.21 16.68
N GLN A 93 -18.43 -1.08 17.69
CA GLN A 93 -17.16 -1.60 18.21
C GLN A 93 -16.43 -2.44 17.17
N HIS A 94 -17.15 -3.26 16.39
CA HIS A 94 -16.54 -4.05 15.32
C HIS A 94 -16.00 -3.15 14.20
N LEU A 95 -16.72 -2.09 13.83
CA LEU A 95 -16.22 -1.09 12.90
C LEU A 95 -14.93 -0.45 13.41
N LYS A 96 -14.87 -0.09 14.70
CA LYS A 96 -13.67 0.46 15.32
C LYS A 96 -12.50 -0.52 15.26
N ASP A 97 -12.72 -1.77 15.65
CA ASP A 97 -11.69 -2.82 15.61
C ASP A 97 -11.22 -3.08 14.18
N PHE A 98 -12.14 -3.04 13.21
CA PHE A 98 -11.84 -3.15 11.79
C PHE A 98 -10.97 -2.00 11.27
N LEU A 99 -11.29 -0.75 11.63
CA LEU A 99 -10.47 0.43 11.29
C LEU A 99 -9.07 0.34 11.91
N LYS A 100 -8.95 -0.10 13.17
CA LYS A 100 -7.65 -0.35 13.81
C LYS A 100 -6.87 -1.42 13.07
N LEU A 101 -7.54 -2.49 12.64
CA LEU A 101 -6.93 -3.57 11.88
C LEU A 101 -6.39 -3.07 10.52
N ILE A 102 -7.14 -2.22 9.82
CA ILE A 102 -6.68 -1.57 8.58
C ILE A 102 -5.41 -0.76 8.84
N LEU A 103 -5.42 0.18 9.79
CA LEU A 103 -4.28 1.07 10.03
C LEU A 103 -3.02 0.33 10.53
N ASN A 104 -3.20 -0.72 11.34
CA ASN A 104 -2.07 -1.59 11.72
C ASN A 104 -1.54 -2.40 10.54
N THR A 105 -2.40 -2.80 9.60
CA THR A 105 -1.95 -3.48 8.38
C THR A 105 -1.25 -2.52 7.44
N VAL A 106 -1.73 -1.29 7.32
CA VAL A 106 -1.04 -0.20 6.62
C VAL A 106 0.39 -0.05 7.16
N ASN A 107 0.58 0.01 8.47
CA ASN A 107 1.92 0.02 9.07
C ASN A 107 2.77 -1.19 8.65
N GLN A 108 2.21 -2.40 8.60
CA GLN A 108 2.93 -3.59 8.12
C GLN A 108 3.36 -3.46 6.65
N ILE A 109 2.48 -2.96 5.78
CA ILE A 109 2.78 -2.76 4.36
C ILE A 109 3.87 -1.72 4.17
N LEU A 110 3.83 -0.61 4.92
CA LEU A 110 4.87 0.42 4.90
C LEU A 110 6.21 -0.13 5.40
N ILE A 111 6.20 -1.06 6.38
CA ILE A 111 7.42 -1.74 6.84
C ILE A 111 8.00 -2.66 5.75
N TYR A 112 7.18 -3.27 4.88
CA TYR A 112 7.71 -4.11 3.80
C TYR A 112 8.63 -3.34 2.83
N ASP A 113 8.39 -2.04 2.66
CA ASP A 113 9.25 -1.16 1.86
C ASP A 113 10.69 -1.04 2.41
N SER A 114 10.92 -1.43 3.68
CA SER A 114 12.26 -1.45 4.28
C SER A 114 13.27 -2.29 3.51
N ILE A 115 12.84 -3.25 2.68
CA ILE A 115 13.78 -4.00 1.83
C ILE A 115 14.53 -3.10 0.83
N THR A 116 14.00 -1.91 0.53
CA THR A 116 14.66 -0.91 -0.33
C THR A 116 15.88 -0.26 0.33
N VAL A 117 16.01 -0.37 1.66
CA VAL A 117 17.09 0.27 2.43
C VAL A 117 17.83 -0.68 3.37
N ASN A 118 17.22 -1.80 3.74
CA ASN A 118 17.78 -2.84 4.61
C ASN A 118 18.15 -4.08 3.78
N SER A 119 19.44 -4.23 3.50
CA SER A 119 19.98 -5.34 2.71
C SER A 119 19.85 -6.69 3.41
N VAL A 120 19.91 -6.75 4.74
CA VAL A 120 19.80 -8.00 5.49
C VAL A 120 18.41 -8.63 5.30
N ILE A 121 17.36 -7.85 5.55
CA ILE A 121 15.98 -8.31 5.37
C ILE A 121 15.71 -8.62 3.90
N ARG A 122 16.18 -7.76 2.98
CA ARG A 122 16.04 -7.98 1.52
C ARG A 122 16.62 -9.32 1.09
N THR A 123 17.85 -9.63 1.50
CA THR A 123 18.53 -10.88 1.13
C THR A 123 17.79 -12.09 1.69
N GLN A 124 17.36 -12.04 2.96
CA GLN A 124 16.57 -13.10 3.56
C GLN A 124 15.25 -13.31 2.81
N TYR A 125 14.55 -12.24 2.45
CA TYR A 125 13.29 -12.31 1.74
C TYR A 125 13.44 -12.92 0.34
N ILE A 126 14.42 -12.46 -0.46
CA ILE A 126 14.67 -12.99 -1.80
C ILE A 126 15.01 -14.48 -1.74
N ASN A 127 15.89 -14.90 -0.81
CA ASN A 127 16.25 -16.31 -0.65
C ASN A 127 15.02 -17.17 -0.29
N GLU A 128 14.16 -16.69 0.61
CA GLU A 128 12.93 -17.39 0.97
C GLU A 128 11.95 -17.50 -0.21
N LEU A 129 11.87 -16.48 -1.07
CA LEU A 129 11.09 -16.54 -2.30
C LEU A 129 11.65 -17.58 -3.27
N GLU A 130 12.96 -17.59 -3.53
CA GLU A 130 13.62 -18.58 -4.39
C GLU A 130 13.41 -20.02 -3.90
N ASN A 131 13.31 -20.21 -2.58
CA ASN A 131 13.09 -21.53 -1.97
C ASN A 131 11.64 -22.03 -2.10
N LYS A 132 10.66 -21.13 -2.16
CA LYS A 132 9.23 -21.47 -2.02
C LYS A 132 8.40 -21.22 -3.27
N ILE A 133 8.88 -20.38 -4.17
CA ILE A 133 8.18 -19.99 -5.38
C ILE A 133 8.94 -20.54 -6.59
N PRO A 134 8.25 -21.17 -7.57
CA PRO A 134 8.89 -21.60 -8.80
C PRO A 134 9.65 -20.46 -9.48
N LEU A 135 10.93 -20.67 -9.80
CA LEU A 135 11.81 -19.62 -10.32
C LEU A 135 11.34 -19.02 -11.64
N ASN A 136 10.64 -19.80 -12.48
CA ASN A 136 10.04 -19.33 -13.72
C ASN A 136 8.85 -18.37 -13.49
N LEU A 137 8.23 -18.40 -12.30
CA LEU A 137 7.21 -17.44 -11.88
C LEU A 137 7.84 -16.24 -11.16
N LEU A 138 8.89 -16.46 -10.36
CA LEU A 138 9.56 -15.39 -9.63
C LEU A 138 10.41 -14.48 -10.54
N TYR A 139 11.10 -15.06 -11.52
CA TYR A 139 11.98 -14.36 -12.46
C TYR A 139 11.29 -14.20 -13.82
N GLU A 140 10.47 -13.16 -13.88
CA GLU A 140 9.55 -12.90 -14.99
C GLU A 140 10.27 -12.34 -16.23
N LYS A 141 11.45 -11.73 -16.06
CA LYS A 141 12.24 -11.12 -17.13
C LYS A 141 13.63 -11.73 -17.21
N VAL A 142 14.14 -11.78 -18.44
CA VAL A 142 15.55 -12.05 -18.69
C VAL A 142 16.40 -11.04 -17.92
N GLY A 143 17.24 -11.55 -17.03
CA GLY A 143 18.12 -10.75 -16.18
C GLY A 143 17.63 -10.52 -14.75
N ASP A 144 16.38 -10.86 -14.40
CA ASP A 144 15.87 -10.68 -13.04
C ASP A 144 16.70 -11.46 -12.02
N GLN A 145 17.14 -12.67 -12.36
CA GLN A 145 18.04 -13.45 -11.51
C GLN A 145 19.38 -12.73 -11.27
N ASN A 146 19.91 -12.02 -12.26
CA ASN A 146 21.13 -11.22 -12.11
C ASN A 146 20.89 -10.00 -11.21
N VAL A 147 19.72 -9.36 -11.33
CA VAL A 147 19.30 -8.26 -10.46
C VAL A 147 19.15 -8.74 -9.01
N ALA A 148 18.49 -9.88 -8.80
CA ALA A 148 18.34 -10.52 -7.49
C ALA A 148 19.71 -10.82 -6.86
N ASN A 149 20.63 -11.42 -7.62
CA ASN A 149 21.99 -11.70 -7.15
C ASN A 149 22.76 -10.41 -6.81
N ARG A 150 22.64 -9.35 -7.62
CA ARG A 150 23.21 -8.03 -7.31
C ARG A 150 22.63 -7.45 -6.02
N LEU A 151 21.33 -7.60 -5.79
CA LEU A 151 20.66 -7.10 -4.59
C LEU A 151 21.03 -7.86 -3.32
N LYS A 152 21.27 -9.17 -3.45
CA LYS A 152 21.75 -10.04 -2.36
C LYS A 152 23.21 -9.76 -1.99
N GLY A 153 24.05 -9.50 -3.00
CA GLY A 153 25.49 -9.28 -2.83
C GLY A 153 25.91 -7.84 -2.49
N ASN A 154 25.04 -6.84 -2.72
CA ASN A 154 25.38 -5.42 -2.52
C ASN A 154 24.47 -4.73 -1.51
N ASN A 155 25.04 -3.82 -0.71
CA ASN A 155 24.30 -2.94 0.19
C ASN A 155 23.72 -1.71 -0.52
N VAL A 156 23.21 -1.89 -1.74
CA VAL A 156 22.58 -0.81 -2.50
C VAL A 156 21.24 -0.42 -1.87
N LYS A 157 20.96 0.89 -1.83
CA LYS A 157 19.73 1.48 -1.30
C LYS A 157 19.07 2.37 -2.35
N ILE A 158 17.75 2.51 -2.25
CA ILE A 158 16.97 3.41 -3.11
C ILE A 158 17.57 4.83 -3.15
N GLY A 159 17.52 5.49 -4.31
CA GLY A 159 18.06 6.85 -4.48
C GLY A 159 19.60 6.96 -4.59
N GLN A 160 20.35 5.87 -4.39
CA GLN A 160 21.77 5.81 -4.75
C GLN A 160 21.95 5.61 -6.26
N ALA A 161 23.10 6.03 -6.81
CA ALA A 161 23.38 5.87 -8.25
C ALA A 161 23.41 4.39 -8.68
N ALA A 162 23.76 3.48 -7.77
CA ALA A 162 23.74 2.04 -8.01
C ALA A 162 22.32 1.44 -7.99
N TRP A 163 21.31 2.18 -7.50
CA TRP A 163 19.90 1.79 -7.57
C TRP A 163 19.35 2.14 -8.95
N THR A 164 19.43 1.17 -9.84
CA THR A 164 19.07 1.29 -11.24
C THR A 164 17.58 0.98 -11.47
N SER A 165 17.02 1.35 -12.62
CA SER A 165 15.59 1.16 -12.90
C SER A 165 15.14 -0.31 -12.99
N ASP A 166 16.04 -1.21 -13.36
CA ASP A 166 15.84 -2.67 -13.32
C ASP A 166 15.69 -3.18 -11.89
N ILE A 167 16.45 -2.63 -10.92
CA ILE A 167 16.28 -2.93 -9.50
C ILE A 167 14.90 -2.46 -9.02
N ASP A 168 14.50 -1.24 -9.37
CA ASP A 168 13.20 -0.68 -9.01
C ASP A 168 12.05 -1.58 -9.50
N LEU A 169 12.11 -1.97 -10.78
CA LEU A 169 11.13 -2.86 -11.39
C LEU A 169 11.10 -4.27 -10.78
N PHE A 170 12.25 -4.82 -10.38
CA PHE A 170 12.32 -6.13 -9.73
C PHE A 170 11.78 -6.08 -8.29
N VAL A 171 12.11 -5.02 -7.54
CA VAL A 171 11.57 -4.84 -6.18
C VAL A 171 10.05 -4.67 -6.22
N ASP A 172 9.55 -3.88 -7.18
CA ASP A 172 8.11 -3.71 -7.44
C ASP A 172 7.41 -5.02 -7.88
N SER A 173 8.14 -6.01 -8.42
CA SER A 173 7.57 -7.32 -8.83
C SER A 173 7.58 -8.38 -7.73
N ILE A 174 8.15 -8.09 -6.56
CA ILE A 174 8.13 -9.02 -5.41
C ILE A 174 7.43 -8.45 -4.19
N LEU A 175 7.13 -7.15 -4.17
CA LEU A 175 6.41 -6.50 -3.10
C LEU A 175 4.94 -6.25 -3.47
N PRO A 176 4.02 -6.19 -2.48
CA PRO A 176 2.74 -5.52 -2.71
C PRO A 176 2.98 -4.06 -3.08
N LYS A 177 1.96 -3.38 -3.62
CA LYS A 177 2.00 -1.94 -3.92
C LYS A 177 2.20 -1.10 -2.64
N THR A 178 3.44 -0.98 -2.15
CA THR A 178 3.78 -0.49 -0.79
C THR A 178 3.43 0.96 -0.51
N LEU A 179 3.19 1.76 -1.56
CA LEU A 179 2.73 3.14 -1.41
C LEU A 179 1.26 3.33 -1.82
N GLY A 180 0.79 2.62 -2.84
CA GLY A 180 -0.58 2.79 -3.33
C GLY A 180 -1.62 2.04 -2.50
N ASN A 181 -1.36 0.78 -2.15
CA ASN A 181 -2.29 -0.03 -1.36
C ASN A 181 -2.53 0.59 0.04
N PRO A 182 -1.50 1.09 0.75
CA PRO A 182 -1.72 1.84 1.99
C PRO A 182 -2.60 3.08 1.82
N LYS A 183 -2.41 3.88 0.77
CA LYS A 183 -3.26 5.05 0.47
C LYS A 183 -4.71 4.63 0.27
N GLU A 184 -4.95 3.65 -0.58
CA GLU A 184 -6.29 3.14 -0.88
C GLU A 184 -6.99 2.61 0.38
N LEU A 185 -6.27 1.88 1.23
CA LEU A 185 -6.79 1.38 2.51
C LEU A 185 -7.09 2.49 3.51
N ILE A 186 -6.25 3.52 3.61
CA ILE A 186 -6.52 4.69 4.48
C ILE A 186 -7.74 5.44 3.98
N VAL A 187 -7.84 5.69 2.66
CA VAL A 187 -9.00 6.34 2.06
C VAL A 187 -10.26 5.54 2.33
N PHE A 188 -10.23 4.23 2.12
CA PHE A 188 -11.35 3.36 2.45
C PHE A 188 -11.74 3.46 3.93
N ALA A 189 -10.77 3.42 4.83
CA ALA A 189 -11.00 3.53 6.28
C ALA A 189 -11.68 4.85 6.65
N ASP A 190 -11.26 5.96 6.04
CA ASP A 190 -11.86 7.26 6.31
C ASP A 190 -13.26 7.39 5.72
N LEU A 191 -13.47 6.92 4.49
CA LEU A 191 -14.79 6.93 3.84
C LEU A 191 -15.85 6.19 4.67
N ILE A 192 -15.52 5.00 5.19
CA ILE A 192 -16.45 4.24 6.03
C ILE A 192 -16.62 4.88 7.42
N ARG A 193 -15.55 5.48 7.97
CA ARG A 193 -15.59 6.18 9.26
C ARG A 193 -16.48 7.42 9.21
N MET A 194 -16.44 8.18 8.12
CA MET A 194 -17.21 9.41 7.95
C MET A 194 -18.73 9.17 7.85
N LYS A 195 -19.17 7.94 7.56
CA LYS A 195 -20.60 7.55 7.45
C LYS A 195 -21.44 8.48 6.54
N LYS A 196 -20.84 9.09 5.51
CA LYS A 196 -21.50 10.05 4.58
C LYS A 196 -22.32 9.40 3.46
N GLY A 197 -22.35 8.08 3.38
CA GLY A 197 -23.09 7.35 2.35
C GLY A 197 -22.75 5.86 2.35
N ILE A 198 -23.31 5.14 1.38
CA ILE A 198 -22.96 3.74 1.10
C ILE A 198 -21.68 3.72 0.28
N ILE A 199 -20.65 3.07 0.82
CA ILE A 199 -19.33 2.94 0.16
C ILE A 199 -19.28 1.61 -0.59
N ILE A 200 -19.04 1.66 -1.90
CA ILE A 200 -18.83 0.49 -2.75
C ILE A 200 -17.37 0.47 -3.19
N PRO A 201 -16.55 -0.44 -2.65
CA PRO A 201 -15.16 -0.59 -3.08
C PRO A 201 -15.09 -1.28 -4.44
N LEU A 202 -14.35 -0.68 -5.38
CA LEU A 202 -14.13 -1.21 -6.74
C LEU A 202 -12.66 -1.55 -6.99
N LEU A 203 -11.81 -1.53 -5.95
CA LEU A 203 -10.36 -1.75 -6.03
C LEU A 203 -9.94 -3.03 -6.77
N LEU A 204 -10.74 -4.10 -6.70
CA LEU A 204 -10.46 -5.37 -7.37
C LEU A 204 -10.91 -5.42 -8.84
N ILE A 205 -11.70 -4.43 -9.28
CA ILE A 205 -12.28 -4.39 -10.63
C ILE A 205 -11.44 -3.47 -11.50
N GLN A 206 -10.50 -4.05 -12.25
CA GLN A 206 -9.64 -3.26 -13.13
C GLN A 206 -10.38 -2.67 -14.34
N ARG A 207 -11.44 -3.35 -14.82
CA ARG A 207 -12.26 -2.95 -15.97
C ARG A 207 -13.71 -3.35 -15.76
N THR A 208 -14.61 -2.46 -16.15
CA THR A 208 -16.05 -2.70 -16.21
C THR A 208 -16.48 -2.81 -17.67
N PHE A 209 -17.21 -3.88 -17.98
CA PHE A 209 -17.75 -4.11 -19.31
C PHE A 209 -19.06 -3.33 -19.48
N GLY A 210 -19.25 -2.72 -20.64
CA GLY A 210 -20.47 -2.01 -21.00
C GLY A 210 -20.83 -2.24 -22.46
N ILE A 211 -21.68 -1.38 -23.02
CA ILE A 211 -22.13 -1.46 -24.42
C ILE A 211 -20.98 -1.27 -25.43
N LYS A 212 -19.89 -0.63 -25.01
CA LYS A 212 -18.67 -0.38 -25.79
C LYS A 212 -17.45 -0.96 -25.06
N ASP A 213 -16.26 -0.50 -25.45
CA ASP A 213 -14.99 -0.87 -24.85
C ASP A 213 -15.01 -0.78 -23.31
N PRO A 214 -14.32 -1.71 -22.61
CA PRO A 214 -14.28 -1.70 -21.16
C PRO A 214 -13.65 -0.42 -20.59
N ILE A 215 -14.26 0.15 -19.54
CA ILE A 215 -13.74 1.33 -18.83
C ILE A 215 -13.13 0.97 -17.50
N ALA A 216 -12.10 1.70 -17.11
CA ALA A 216 -11.59 1.63 -15.74
C ALA A 216 -12.60 2.33 -14.81
N PRO A 217 -13.12 1.66 -13.78
CA PRO A 217 -13.91 2.33 -12.75
C PRO A 217 -13.02 3.19 -11.83
N PRO A 218 -13.61 4.13 -11.07
CA PRO A 218 -12.92 4.73 -9.94
C PRO A 218 -12.66 3.67 -8.85
N ASP A 219 -11.76 3.98 -7.91
CA ASP A 219 -11.43 3.08 -6.79
C ASP A 219 -12.63 2.81 -5.85
N PHE A 220 -13.50 3.81 -5.66
CA PHE A 220 -14.74 3.68 -4.88
C PHE A 220 -15.91 4.40 -5.55
N LEU A 221 -17.13 3.93 -5.26
CA LEU A 221 -18.35 4.72 -5.41
C LEU A 221 -18.93 5.05 -4.03
N ILE A 222 -19.49 6.25 -3.92
CA ILE A 222 -20.28 6.70 -2.76
C ILE A 222 -21.70 6.96 -3.24
N ILE A 223 -22.67 6.30 -2.61
CA ILE A 223 -24.09 6.59 -2.81
C ILE A 223 -24.59 7.38 -1.60
N LYS A 224 -24.92 8.65 -1.81
CA LYS A 224 -25.44 9.54 -0.77
C LYS A 224 -26.92 9.24 -0.46
N PRO A 225 -27.45 9.68 0.70
CA PRO A 225 -28.86 9.49 1.05
C PRO A 225 -29.85 10.09 0.04
N ASN A 226 -29.46 11.15 -0.68
CA ASN A 226 -30.24 11.78 -1.74
C ASN A 226 -30.15 11.04 -3.09
N LYS A 227 -29.49 9.88 -3.14
CA LYS A 227 -29.24 9.04 -4.32
C LYS A 227 -28.19 9.58 -5.30
N ASP A 228 -27.50 10.67 -4.96
CA ASP A 228 -26.35 11.10 -5.75
C ASP A 228 -25.23 10.07 -5.64
N ILE A 229 -24.59 9.78 -6.76
CA ILE A 229 -23.47 8.85 -6.85
C ILE A 229 -22.21 9.63 -7.21
N PHE A 230 -21.14 9.41 -6.46
CA PHE A 230 -19.83 9.99 -6.72
C PHE A 230 -18.79 8.89 -6.88
N GLY A 231 -17.91 9.04 -7.86
CA GLY A 231 -16.69 8.25 -7.98
C GLY A 231 -15.56 8.88 -7.18
N ILE A 232 -14.77 8.06 -6.49
CA ILE A 232 -13.57 8.49 -5.77
C ILE A 232 -12.37 7.76 -6.38
N GLU A 233 -11.44 8.53 -6.94
CA GLU A 233 -10.16 8.05 -7.43
C GLU A 233 -9.04 8.38 -6.44
N VAL A 234 -8.27 7.40 -6.01
CA VAL A 234 -7.14 7.61 -5.10
C VAL A 234 -5.87 7.93 -5.90
N GLY A 235 -5.37 9.14 -5.67
CA GLY A 235 -4.20 9.72 -6.30
C GLY A 235 -4.52 10.52 -7.56
N TYR A 236 -3.83 11.65 -7.72
CA TYR A 236 -4.08 12.59 -8.83
C TYR A 236 -3.49 12.16 -10.19
N ALA A 237 -2.85 11.00 -10.28
CA ALA A 237 -2.12 10.59 -11.50
C ALA A 237 -3.02 9.96 -12.59
N LYS A 238 -4.34 9.83 -12.37
CA LYS A 238 -5.26 9.06 -13.21
C LYS A 238 -6.44 9.87 -13.77
N GLU A 239 -6.32 11.20 -13.84
CA GLU A 239 -7.39 12.11 -14.28
C GLU A 239 -8.05 11.71 -15.61
N GLY A 240 -7.27 11.19 -16.57
CA GLY A 240 -7.80 10.73 -17.85
C GLY A 240 -8.79 9.56 -17.72
N GLN A 241 -8.50 8.59 -16.84
CA GLN A 241 -9.37 7.43 -16.59
C GLN A 241 -10.65 7.87 -15.87
N SER A 242 -10.51 8.69 -14.83
CA SER A 242 -11.63 9.24 -14.07
C SER A 242 -12.56 10.08 -14.93
N ARG A 243 -12.00 10.87 -15.86
CA ARG A 243 -12.76 11.66 -16.83
C ARG A 243 -13.51 10.78 -17.82
N GLU A 244 -12.86 9.74 -18.36
CA GLU A 244 -13.52 8.80 -19.26
C GLU A 244 -14.70 8.09 -18.59
N PHE A 245 -14.50 7.61 -17.36
CA PHE A 245 -15.58 6.99 -16.57
C PHE A 245 -16.74 7.97 -16.36
N SER A 246 -16.45 9.19 -15.93
CA SER A 246 -17.48 10.22 -15.68
C SER A 246 -18.28 10.54 -16.93
N LEU A 247 -17.60 10.71 -18.07
CA LEU A 247 -18.26 11.01 -19.36
C LEU A 247 -19.17 9.87 -19.83
N ARG A 248 -18.80 8.61 -19.57
CA ARG A 248 -19.54 7.44 -20.05
C ARG A 248 -20.66 6.99 -19.13
N THR A 249 -20.59 7.32 -17.84
CA THR A 249 -21.56 6.88 -16.83
C THR A 249 -22.42 8.01 -16.28
N SER A 250 -22.06 9.27 -16.56
CA SER A 250 -22.62 10.47 -15.92
C SER A 250 -22.44 10.52 -14.40
N ILE A 251 -21.57 9.68 -13.83
CA ILE A 251 -21.21 9.70 -12.41
C ILE A 251 -20.02 10.66 -12.24
N PRO A 252 -20.13 11.76 -11.48
CA PRO A 252 -19.00 12.64 -11.23
C PRO A 252 -17.91 11.92 -10.42
N THR A 253 -16.68 11.88 -10.95
CA THR A 253 -15.51 11.34 -10.24
C THR A 253 -14.60 12.46 -9.76
N MET A 254 -14.15 12.38 -8.51
CA MET A 254 -13.18 13.30 -7.91
C MET A 254 -11.92 12.55 -7.45
N GLY A 255 -10.78 13.23 -7.54
CA GLY A 255 -9.50 12.73 -7.07
C GLY A 255 -9.27 13.07 -5.60
N VAL A 256 -8.84 12.09 -4.82
CA VAL A 256 -8.49 12.24 -3.40
C VAL A 256 -7.08 11.71 -3.18
N ASP A 257 -6.34 12.24 -2.23
CA ASP A 257 -5.06 11.67 -1.82
C ASP A 257 -4.84 11.91 -0.33
N LEU A 258 -3.83 11.27 0.24
CA LEU A 258 -3.31 11.68 1.52
C LEU A 258 -2.75 13.10 1.40
N LYS A 259 -3.07 13.97 2.35
CA LYS A 259 -2.58 15.34 2.36
C LYS A 259 -1.06 15.35 2.32
N ASN A 260 -0.46 16.17 1.47
CA ASN A 260 0.99 16.18 1.21
C ASN A 260 1.57 14.82 0.73
N ASN A 261 0.76 13.96 0.11
CA ASN A 261 1.14 12.63 -0.38
C ASN A 261 1.71 11.71 0.73
N MET A 262 1.14 11.76 1.93
CA MET A 262 1.80 11.30 3.15
C MET A 262 2.05 9.77 3.25
N HIS A 263 3.23 9.36 2.79
CA HIS A 263 4.02 8.23 3.30
C HIS A 263 5.48 8.69 3.33
N ASN A 264 5.79 9.51 4.33
CA ASN A 264 7.07 10.19 4.38
C ASN A 264 8.20 9.20 4.66
N ARG A 265 9.25 9.26 3.84
CA ARG A 265 10.50 8.54 4.08
C ARG A 265 11.44 9.41 4.89
N CYS A 266 11.99 8.88 5.98
CA CYS A 266 13.01 9.55 6.76
C CYS A 266 14.30 9.69 5.93
N PRO A 267 14.82 10.90 5.66
CA PRO A 267 16.05 11.05 4.88
C PRO A 267 17.30 10.49 5.55
N LYS A 268 17.28 10.17 6.85
CA LYS A 268 18.47 9.63 7.55
C LYS A 268 18.60 8.11 7.46
N CYS A 269 17.52 7.38 7.73
CA CYS A 269 17.52 5.92 7.67
C CYS A 269 16.94 5.37 6.36
N GLY A 270 16.12 6.17 5.67
CA GLY A 270 15.43 5.77 4.46
C GLY A 270 14.19 4.92 4.71
N GLU A 271 13.74 4.70 5.95
CA GLU A 271 12.50 3.97 6.22
C GLU A 271 11.28 4.90 6.21
N LEU A 272 10.10 4.32 5.96
CA LEU A 272 8.82 5.05 6.02
C LEU A 272 8.42 5.36 7.46
N ILE A 273 7.78 6.50 7.65
CA ILE A 273 7.19 6.91 8.92
C ILE A 273 5.82 6.25 9.08
N LEU A 274 5.58 5.72 10.27
CA LEU A 274 4.42 4.90 10.61
C LEU A 274 3.42 5.68 11.49
N TYR A 275 2.19 5.19 11.55
CA TYR A 275 1.14 5.70 12.43
C TYR A 275 1.30 5.09 13.84
N CYS A 276 1.23 5.91 14.89
CA CYS A 276 1.30 5.42 16.27
C CYS A 276 -0.08 4.99 16.79
N GLU A 277 -0.08 4.13 17.82
CA GLU A 277 -1.31 3.65 18.45
C GLU A 277 -2.22 4.78 18.99
N PRO A 278 -1.72 5.81 19.71
CA PRO A 278 -2.56 6.95 20.11
C PRO A 278 -3.26 7.68 18.96
N VAL A 279 -2.61 7.79 17.79
CA VAL A 279 -3.22 8.38 16.59
C VAL A 279 -4.25 7.44 15.99
N ILE A 280 -3.95 6.14 15.89
CA ILE A 280 -4.89 5.13 15.40
C ILE A 280 -6.16 5.14 16.26
N ASP A 281 -6.02 5.13 17.59
CA ASP A 281 -7.14 5.19 18.51
C ASP A 281 -7.94 6.49 18.33
N ALA A 282 -7.26 7.64 18.26
CA ALA A 282 -7.93 8.92 18.07
C ALA A 282 -8.69 9.01 16.73
N PHE A 283 -8.12 8.45 15.65
CA PHE A 283 -8.78 8.34 14.36
C PHE A 283 -10.03 7.48 14.45
N VAL A 284 -9.90 6.28 15.01
CA VAL A 284 -11.00 5.31 15.14
C VAL A 284 -12.12 5.80 16.06
N ASP A 285 -11.78 6.50 17.13
CA ASP A 285 -12.74 7.07 18.06
C ASP A 285 -13.35 8.41 17.60
N GLU A 286 -12.99 8.88 16.41
CA GLU A 286 -13.47 10.16 15.86
C GLU A 286 -13.10 11.37 16.75
N THR A 287 -12.01 11.25 17.50
CA THR A 287 -11.49 12.31 18.41
C THR A 287 -10.19 12.95 17.92
N LEU A 288 -9.71 12.57 16.73
CA LEU A 288 -8.42 13.01 16.19
C LEU A 288 -8.31 14.54 16.17
N ASP A 289 -9.29 15.24 15.59
CA ASP A 289 -9.27 16.70 15.46
C ASP A 289 -9.21 17.42 16.81
N GLN A 290 -9.82 16.85 17.85
CA GLN A 290 -9.80 17.39 19.22
C GLN A 290 -8.43 17.25 19.89
N LYS A 291 -7.63 16.27 19.44
CA LYS A 291 -6.28 16.00 19.96
C LYS A 291 -5.18 16.71 19.16
N LEU A 292 -5.51 17.36 18.04
CA LEU A 292 -4.55 18.16 17.28
C LEU A 292 -4.28 19.48 17.99
N ASP A 293 -3.03 19.91 17.98
CA ASP A 293 -2.66 21.25 18.43
C ASP A 293 -3.43 22.30 17.58
N PRO A 294 -4.13 23.27 18.21
CA PRO A 294 -5.05 24.15 17.51
C PRO A 294 -4.37 25.04 16.46
N VAL A 295 -3.08 25.34 16.65
CA VAL A 295 -2.29 26.23 15.79
C VAL A 295 -1.63 25.45 14.66
N SER A 296 -0.81 24.45 14.99
CA SER A 296 -0.02 23.68 14.02
C SER A 296 -0.83 22.58 13.33
N LYS A 297 -2.01 22.23 13.85
CA LYS A 297 -2.83 21.09 13.40
C LYS A 297 -2.07 19.75 13.42
N ARG A 298 -1.12 19.60 14.35
CA ARG A 298 -0.31 18.37 14.52
C ARG A 298 -0.71 17.62 15.77
N PHE A 299 -0.56 16.30 15.73
CA PHE A 299 -0.66 15.45 16.91
C PHE A 299 0.67 15.48 17.68
N LEU A 300 0.83 16.43 18.61
CA LEU A 300 2.09 16.62 19.33
C LEU A 300 2.38 15.44 20.27
N CYS A 301 3.65 15.01 20.33
CA CYS A 301 4.05 13.85 21.12
C CYS A 301 4.44 14.19 22.57
N ASN A 302 4.69 15.45 22.90
CA ASN A 302 5.24 15.84 24.21
C ASN A 302 4.39 15.42 25.42
N SER A 303 3.08 15.29 25.26
CA SER A 303 2.15 14.83 26.29
C SER A 303 1.97 13.30 26.32
N CYS A 304 2.57 12.57 25.39
CA CYS A 304 2.42 11.12 25.30
C CYS A 304 3.39 10.39 26.25
N PRO A 305 2.90 9.47 27.11
CA PRO A 305 3.77 8.69 28.00
C PRO A 305 4.84 7.89 27.25
N GLN A 306 4.56 7.49 26.01
CA GLN A 306 5.46 6.70 25.17
C GLN A 306 6.48 7.54 24.41
N PHE A 307 6.43 8.86 24.49
CA PHE A 307 7.29 9.75 23.71
C PHE A 307 8.78 9.61 24.04
N ASN A 308 9.09 9.39 25.32
CA ASN A 308 10.45 9.16 25.81
C ASN A 308 11.46 10.19 25.28
N ASN A 309 11.12 11.48 25.39
CA ASN A 309 11.93 12.62 24.93
C ASN A 309 12.45 12.47 23.48
N GLY A 310 11.58 12.07 22.56
CA GLY A 310 11.91 11.90 21.14
C GLY A 310 12.52 10.54 20.77
N LYS A 311 12.66 9.61 21.72
CA LYS A 311 13.11 8.23 21.43
C LYS A 311 11.99 7.33 20.91
N CYS A 312 10.73 7.78 20.96
CA CYS A 312 9.62 7.05 20.38
C CYS A 312 9.82 6.85 18.87
N LYS A 313 9.76 5.59 18.42
CA LYS A 313 9.95 5.20 17.02
C LYS A 313 8.91 5.79 16.05
N PHE A 314 7.78 6.27 16.56
CA PHE A 314 6.71 6.86 15.76
C PHE A 314 6.69 8.39 15.80
N SER A 315 7.54 9.00 16.63
CA SER A 315 7.62 10.45 16.72
C SER A 315 8.45 11.01 15.56
N ASN A 316 8.00 12.14 15.05
CA ASN A 316 8.56 12.78 13.87
C ASN A 316 9.07 14.17 14.18
N TYR A 317 10.16 14.52 13.53
CA TYR A 317 10.67 15.88 13.42
C TYR A 317 10.44 16.37 11.99
N TYR A 318 9.92 17.59 11.83
CA TYR A 318 9.78 18.24 10.52
C TYR A 318 10.62 19.52 10.49
N GLY A 319 11.66 19.52 9.66
CA GLY A 319 12.58 20.64 9.54
C GLY A 319 13.82 20.25 8.77
N PHE A 320 14.87 21.06 8.86
CA PHE A 320 16.18 20.70 8.34
C PHE A 320 17.04 20.05 9.44
N ALA A 321 17.90 19.11 9.06
CA ALA A 321 18.92 18.53 9.94
C ALA A 321 20.26 18.50 9.18
N SER A 322 21.33 18.94 9.83
CA SER A 322 22.69 18.95 9.28
C SER A 322 23.28 17.53 9.32
N ILE A 323 22.86 16.69 8.38
CA ILE A 323 23.24 15.28 8.28
C ILE A 323 23.64 14.89 6.86
N ASN A 324 24.20 13.69 6.73
CA ASN A 324 24.15 12.94 5.47
C ASN A 324 22.85 12.14 5.39
N ASP A 325 22.27 12.07 4.20
CA ASP A 325 21.11 11.23 3.92
C ASP A 325 21.47 9.73 3.96
N PHE A 326 20.46 8.87 3.87
CA PHE A 326 20.64 7.42 3.88
C PHE A 326 21.42 6.89 2.66
N ALA A 327 21.61 7.72 1.62
CA ALA A 327 22.46 7.47 0.47
C ALA A 327 23.92 7.95 0.69
N GLY A 328 24.23 8.58 1.82
CA GLY A 328 25.55 9.06 2.20
C GLY A 328 25.90 10.45 1.67
N LYS A 329 24.94 11.19 1.13
CA LYS A 329 25.15 12.53 0.56
C LYS A 329 24.74 13.62 1.56
N PRO A 330 25.40 14.78 1.60
CA PRO A 330 24.94 15.91 2.41
C PRO A 330 23.51 16.28 2.05
N LEU A 331 22.64 16.37 3.06
CA LEU A 331 21.25 16.71 2.83
C LEU A 331 21.13 18.17 2.37
N LYS A 332 20.39 18.40 1.29
CA LYS A 332 20.11 19.76 0.80
C LYS A 332 19.26 20.52 1.81
N LYS A 333 19.46 21.84 1.91
CA LYS A 333 18.61 22.70 2.76
C LYS A 333 17.14 22.58 2.32
N GLY A 334 16.27 22.30 3.28
CA GLY A 334 14.85 22.10 3.07
C GLY A 334 14.20 21.51 4.32
N ASN A 335 12.87 21.44 4.32
CA ASN A 335 12.13 20.78 5.39
C ASN A 335 11.79 19.35 5.00
N TYR A 336 12.14 18.42 5.87
CA TYR A 336 11.91 16.99 5.67
C TYR A 336 11.32 16.38 6.93
N HIS A 337 10.62 15.27 6.76
CA HIS A 337 10.12 14.46 7.85
C HIS A 337 11.15 13.42 8.24
N PHE A 338 11.60 13.42 9.49
CA PHE A 338 12.52 12.44 10.05
C PHE A 338 11.83 11.67 11.17
N HIS A 339 12.22 10.41 11.39
CA HIS A 339 12.03 9.81 12.71
C HIS A 339 12.83 10.65 13.71
N ALA A 340 12.20 11.10 14.78
CA ALA A 340 12.86 11.94 15.78
C ALA A 340 14.08 11.23 16.39
N SER A 341 13.96 9.91 16.64
CA SER A 341 15.05 9.07 17.15
C SER A 341 16.27 9.02 16.22
N CYS A 342 16.09 9.21 14.91
CA CYS A 342 17.19 9.25 13.97
C CYS A 342 18.00 10.54 14.13
N VAL A 343 17.36 11.67 14.41
CA VAL A 343 18.00 13.01 14.34
C VAL A 343 18.13 13.72 15.68
N LEU A 344 17.75 13.08 16.78
CA LEU A 344 17.74 13.70 18.11
C LEU A 344 19.10 14.27 18.55
N SER A 345 20.19 13.60 18.16
CA SER A 345 21.57 14.00 18.46
C SER A 345 22.15 15.00 17.45
N ASP A 346 21.44 15.28 16.36
CA ASP A 346 21.92 16.15 15.30
C ASP A 346 21.53 17.61 15.56
N THR A 347 22.01 18.50 14.69
CA THR A 347 21.78 19.94 14.80
C THR A 347 21.06 20.50 13.59
N PHE A 348 20.46 21.67 13.77
CA PHE A 348 19.92 22.51 12.71
C PHE A 348 20.50 23.93 12.83
N PRO A 349 20.64 24.68 11.73
CA PRO A 349 21.13 26.05 11.75
C PRO A 349 20.02 27.02 12.17
N TYR A 350 20.24 27.80 13.21
CA TYR A 350 19.38 28.90 13.65
C TYR A 350 20.19 30.20 13.69
N TYR A 351 19.92 31.14 12.78
CA TYR A 351 20.76 32.32 12.55
C TYR A 351 22.26 31.99 12.40
N ASN A 352 22.58 30.96 11.61
CA ASN A 352 23.94 30.43 11.42
C ASN A 352 24.60 29.82 12.66
N ILE A 353 23.87 29.66 13.77
CA ILE A 353 24.33 28.98 14.97
C ILE A 353 23.74 27.56 14.99
N PRO A 354 24.56 26.50 15.08
CA PRO A 354 24.05 25.15 15.27
C PRO A 354 23.27 25.03 16.59
N LYS A 355 22.02 24.58 16.51
CA LYS A 355 21.20 24.24 17.67
C LYS A 355 20.87 22.76 17.67
N PRO A 356 20.85 22.09 18.83
CA PRO A 356 20.52 20.68 18.91
C PRO A 356 19.03 20.47 18.64
N ILE A 357 18.69 19.46 17.84
CA ILE A 357 17.29 19.11 17.55
C ILE A 357 16.55 18.66 18.82
N SER A 358 17.27 18.10 19.81
CA SER A 358 16.70 17.78 21.12
C SER A 358 16.12 19.00 21.87
N SER A 359 16.51 20.24 21.52
CA SER A 359 15.89 21.45 22.08
C SER A 359 14.46 21.70 21.56
N LEU A 360 14.05 21.04 20.48
CA LEU A 360 12.73 21.14 19.86
C LEU A 360 11.78 20.00 20.29
N VAL A 361 12.01 19.43 21.47
CA VAL A 361 11.25 18.27 21.98
C VAL A 361 9.72 18.49 22.01
N ASN A 362 9.27 19.74 22.13
CA ASN A 362 7.86 20.12 22.11
C ASN A 362 7.25 20.23 20.69
N GLU A 363 8.08 20.17 19.65
CA GLU A 363 7.63 20.28 18.25
C GLU A 363 7.52 18.92 17.56
N PHE A 364 7.92 17.84 18.22
CA PHE A 364 7.79 16.50 17.66
C PHE A 364 6.34 16.05 17.66
N PHE A 365 5.96 15.34 16.59
CA PHE A 365 4.57 14.98 16.33
C PHE A 365 4.44 13.58 15.73
N ALA A 366 3.26 12.98 15.83
CA ALA A 366 2.96 11.71 15.19
C ALA A 366 2.33 11.94 13.81
N GLN A 367 2.59 11.02 12.87
CA GLN A 367 1.94 11.05 11.56
C GLN A 367 0.45 10.71 11.72
N ILE A 368 -0.43 11.43 11.01
CA ILE A 368 -1.89 11.25 11.06
C ILE A 368 -2.45 10.85 9.68
N PRO A 369 -3.48 10.00 9.60
CA PRO A 369 -4.08 9.62 8.32
C PRO A 369 -5.02 10.74 7.82
N GLU A 370 -4.46 11.83 7.29
CA GLU A 370 -5.23 12.98 6.79
C GLU A 370 -5.41 12.89 5.27
N ILE A 371 -6.65 13.06 4.82
CA ILE A 371 -7.05 12.98 3.41
C ILE A 371 -7.47 14.37 2.92
N GLN A 372 -7.06 14.71 1.71
CA GLN A 372 -7.50 15.91 0.99
C GLN A 372 -8.39 15.53 -0.20
N GLY A 373 -9.33 16.40 -0.54
CA GLY A 373 -10.29 16.21 -1.64
C GLY A 373 -11.64 15.63 -1.21
N LEU A 374 -11.85 15.36 0.08
CA LEU A 374 -13.14 14.91 0.64
C LEU A 374 -13.95 16.04 1.29
N GLU A 375 -13.47 17.29 1.23
CA GLU A 375 -14.07 18.44 1.93
C GLU A 375 -15.45 18.82 1.39
N SER A 376 -15.73 18.50 0.13
CA SER A 376 -16.97 18.83 -0.59
C SER A 376 -18.02 17.71 -0.58
N LEU A 377 -17.68 16.53 -0.04
CA LEU A 377 -18.60 15.41 0.13
C LEU A 377 -19.47 15.60 1.36
#